data_AF-A0A497QUR3-F1
#
_entry.id   AF-A0A497QUR3-F1
#
_cell.length_a   1.000
_cell.length_b   1.000
_cell.length_c   1.000
_cell.angle_alpha   90.00
_cell.angle_beta   90.00
_cell.angle_gamma   90.00
#
_symmetry.space_group_name_H-M   'P 1'
#
loop_
_entity.id
_entity.type
_entity.pdbx_description
1 polymer ?
#
loop_
_entity_poly.entity_id
_entity_poly.type
_entity_poly.pdbx_seq_one_letter_code
_entity_poly.pdbx_strand_id
1 'polypeptide(L)' 'MCKWYQVCPIKYYTDEGKLPQKWVDSYCLQDNKNCVRYQLEEKGIPHSDKMLPDGTIDDLL' A
#
# COMPACT_ATOMS: atom_id res chain seq x y z
N MET A 1 -12.34 -0.07 -2.82
CA MET A 1 -11.61 -1.32 -2.50
C MET A 1 -10.54 -1.61 -3.56
N CYS A 2 -9.27 -1.67 -3.14
CA CYS A 2 -8.09 -1.92 -3.99
C CYS A 2 -8.07 -3.35 -4.57
N LYS A 3 -7.84 -3.48 -5.88
CA LYS A 3 -7.82 -4.78 -6.58
C LYS A 3 -6.62 -5.67 -6.21
N TRP A 4 -5.52 -5.06 -5.76
CA TRP A 4 -4.33 -5.78 -5.29
C TRP A 4 -4.29 -5.97 -3.77
N TYR A 5 -5.36 -5.62 -3.04
CA TYR A 5 -5.36 -5.63 -1.57
C TYR A 5 -4.86 -6.95 -0.96
N GLN A 6 -5.27 -8.10 -1.52
CA GLN A 6 -4.93 -9.42 -0.99
C GLN A 6 -3.44 -9.78 -1.13
N VAL A 7 -2.72 -9.14 -2.06
CA VAL A 7 -1.30 -9.41 -2.35
C VAL A 7 -0.40 -8.22 -2.04
N CYS A 8 -0.97 -7.08 -1.65
CA CYS A 8 -0.23 -5.85 -1.39
C CYS A 8 0.55 -5.94 -0.07
N PRO A 9 1.85 -5.57 -0.04
CA PRO A 9 2.65 -5.54 1.17
C PRO A 9 2.04 -4.72 2.30
N ILE A 10 1.29 -3.65 1.98
CA ILE A 10 0.61 -2.82 2.99
C ILE A 10 -0.37 -3.63 3.85
N LYS A 11 -1.13 -4.54 3.23
CA LYS A 11 -2.03 -5.43 3.99
C LYS A 11 -1.19 -6.35 4.89
N TYR A 12 -0.16 -6.97 4.34
CA TYR A 12 0.71 -7.89 5.07
C TYR A 12 1.35 -7.22 6.30
N TYR A 13 1.96 -6.05 6.12
CA TYR A 13 2.60 -5.32 7.22
C TYR A 13 1.61 -4.79 8.25
N THR A 14 0.40 -4.42 7.85
CA THR A 14 -0.65 -4.05 8.78
C THR A 14 -1.15 -5.26 9.57
N ASP A 15 -1.35 -6.41 8.92
CA ASP A 15 -1.76 -7.66 9.58
C ASP A 15 -0.69 -8.16 10.58
N GLU A 16 0.60 -7.92 10.30
CA GLU A 16 1.72 -8.19 11.22
C GLU A 16 1.88 -7.12 12.33
N GLY A 17 1.09 -6.05 12.32
CA GLY A 17 1.21 -4.95 13.28
C GLY A 17 2.42 -4.02 13.08
N LYS A 18 3.15 -4.17 11.97
CA LYS A 18 4.29 -3.30 11.60
C LYS A 18 3.82 -1.94 11.08
N LEU A 19 2.66 -1.91 10.43
CA LEU A 19 2.04 -0.68 9.93
C LEU A 19 0.71 -0.37 10.62
N PRO A 20 0.44 0.89 10.96
CA PRO A 20 -0.86 1.29 11.49
C PRO A 20 -2.01 0.99 10.53
N GLN A 21 -3.14 0.52 11.07
CA GLN A 21 -4.35 0.15 10.31
C GLN A 21 -4.89 1.26 9.39
N LYS A 22 -4.62 2.54 9.73
CA LYS A 22 -5.01 3.71 8.94
C LYS A 22 -4.62 3.60 7.46
N TRP A 23 -3.50 2.94 7.15
CA TRP A 23 -3.04 2.79 5.77
C TRP A 23 -3.99 1.92 4.94
N VAL A 24 -4.48 0.83 5.53
CA VAL A 24 -5.47 -0.04 4.89
C VAL A 24 -6.81 0.66 4.80
N ASP A 25 -7.26 1.29 5.88
CA ASP A 25 -8.59 1.91 5.93
C ASP A 25 -8.71 3.07 4.94
N SER A 26 -7.74 3.99 4.96
CA SER A 26 -7.75 5.18 4.11
C SER A 26 -7.46 4.85 2.65
N TYR A 27 -6.44 4.02 2.37
CA TYR A 27 -5.99 3.79 0.99
C TYR A 27 -6.49 2.49 0.38
N CYS A 28 -6.62 1.39 1.14
CA CYS A 28 -6.97 0.11 0.52
C CYS A 28 -8.49 -0.09 0.42
N LEU A 29 -9.25 0.28 1.45
CA LEU A 29 -10.69 0.03 1.51
C LEU A 29 -11.51 1.17 0.89
N GLN A 30 -11.14 2.42 1.17
CA GLN A 30 -11.87 3.60 0.74
C GLN A 30 -11.24 4.29 -0.50
N ASP A 31 -10.08 4.92 -0.38
CA ASP A 31 -9.51 5.83 -1.37
C ASP A 31 -8.27 5.27 -2.09
N ASN A 32 -8.47 4.16 -2.79
CA ASN A 32 -7.40 3.45 -3.50
C ASN A 32 -6.80 4.20 -4.69
N LYS A 33 -7.52 5.16 -5.26
CA LYS A 33 -7.04 5.94 -6.40
C LYS A 33 -5.93 6.92 -6.01
N ASN A 34 -5.91 7.36 -4.76
CA ASN A 34 -4.87 8.24 -4.22
C ASN A 34 -3.65 7.48 -3.68
N CYS A 35 -3.65 6.14 -3.73
CA CYS A 35 -2.50 5.32 -3.40
C CYS A 35 -1.48 5.34 -4.55
N VAL A 36 -0.26 5.81 -4.30
CA VAL A 36 0.84 5.85 -5.28
C VAL A 36 1.17 4.45 -5.78
N ARG A 37 1.21 3.45 -4.88
CA ARG A 37 1.42 2.04 -5.29
C ARG A 37 0.38 1.59 -6.30
N TYR A 38 -0.91 1.88 -6.05
CA TYR A 38 -1.99 1.54 -6.96
C TYR A 38 -1.75 2.13 -8.36
N GLN A 39 -1.35 3.40 -8.42
CA GLN A 39 -1.08 4.08 -9.69
C GLN A 39 0.13 3.49 -10.43
N LEU A 40 1.16 3.04 -9.71
CA LEU A 40 2.34 2.39 -10.30
C LEU A 40 2.02 0.99 -10.82
N GLU A 41 1.23 0.21 -10.07
CA GLU A 41 0.73 -1.10 -10.50
C GLU A 41 -0.13 -1.01 -11.76
N GLU A 42 -1.02 0.00 -11.87
CA GLU A 42 -1.81 0.23 -13.10
C GLU A 42 -0.92 0.51 -14.32
N LYS A 43 0.24 1.11 -14.10
CA LYS A 43 1.22 1.43 -15.15
C LYS A 43 2.22 0.31 -15.41
N GLY A 44 2.19 -0.77 -14.62
CA GLY A 44 3.18 -1.84 -14.66
C GLY A 44 4.60 -1.37 -14.28
N ILE A 45 4.71 -0.32 -13.45
CA ILE A 45 6.00 0.23 -13.03
C ILE A 45 6.44 -0.46 -11.73
N PRO A 46 7.62 -1.10 -11.71
CA PRO A 46 8.18 -1.69 -10.50
C PRO A 46 8.39 -0.65 -9.40
N HIS A 47 8.12 -1.04 -8.16
CA HIS A 47 8.35 -0.20 -6.98
C HIS A 47 8.67 -1.09 -5.76
N SER A 48 9.27 -0.48 -4.74
CA SER A 48 9.69 -1.20 -3.53
C SER A 48 8.49 -1.66 -2.69
N ASP A 49 8.59 -2.83 -2.06
CA ASP A 49 7.59 -3.29 -1.09
C ASP A 49 7.53 -2.41 0.16
N LYS A 50 8.64 -1.74 0.50
CA LYS A 50 8.73 -0.76 1.58
C LYS A 50 8.08 0.60 1.24
N MET A 51 7.60 0.78 0.01
CA MET A 51 6.90 2.00 -0.38
C MET A 51 5.52 2.03 0.25
N LEU A 52 5.20 3.10 0.96
CA LEU A 52 3.89 3.35 1.56
C LEU A 52 2.88 3.86 0.53
N PRO A 53 1.57 3.84 0.84
CA PRO A 53 0.52 4.33 -0.06
C PRO A 53 0.69 5.79 -0.50
N ASP A 54 1.36 6.64 0.27
CA ASP A 54 1.63 8.04 -0.08
C ASP A 54 2.89 8.22 -0.96
N GLY A 55 3.60 7.13 -1.27
CA GLY A 55 4.81 7.12 -2.08
C GLY A 55 6.11 7.30 -1.29
N THR A 56 6.05 7.48 0.03
CA THR A 56 7.26 7.50 0.87
C THR A 56 7.85 6.09 1.01
N ILE A 57 9.16 6.00 1.23
CA ILE A 57 9.83 4.74 1.55
C ILE A 57 10.07 4.71 3.06
N ASP A 58 9.62 3.64 3.71
CA ASP A 58 9.94 3.38 5.10
C ASP A 58 11.09 2.37 5.17
N ASP A 59 12.31 2.85 5.45
CA ASP A 59 13.49 2.00 5.48
C ASP A 59 13.50 0.99 6.65
N LEU A 60 12.66 1.22 7.66
CA LEU A 60 12.56 0.38 8.87
C LEU A 60 11.59 -0.80 8.70
N LEU A 61 10.83 -0.84 7.61
CA LEU A 61 9.95 -1.94 7.20
C LEU A 61 10.73 -3.12 6.62
#